data_AF-A0A426WW49-F1
#
_entry.id   AF-A0A426WW49-F1
#
_cell.length_a   1.000
_cell.length_b   1.000
_cell.length_c   1.000
_cell.angle_alpha   90.00
_cell.angle_beta   90.00
_cell.angle_gamma   90.00
#
_symmetry.space_group_name_H-M   'P 1'
#
loop_
_entity.id
_entity.type
_entity.pdbx_description
1 polymer ?
#
loop_
_entity_poly.entity_id
_entity_poly.type
_entity_poly.pdbx_seq_one_letter_code
_entity_poly.pdbx_strand_id
1 'polypeptide(L)'
;MDDELLQAVKDLESARAELPRQSVVQYKESLSFKEGLKRMGRVTYEYGYRVALARFHARHPNAKVEEDLFTIHLEDNLVPMERQQAFDDSVPPEP
;
A
#
# COMPACT_ATOMS: atom_id res chain seq x y z
N MET A 1 39.84 -25.90 -14.92
CA MET A 1 39.35 -24.71 -15.65
C MET A 1 37.85 -24.78 -15.85
N ASP A 2 37.31 -25.90 -16.35
CA ASP A 2 35.86 -26.02 -16.61
C ASP A 2 34.99 -26.08 -15.34
N ASP A 3 35.45 -26.71 -14.26
CA ASP A 3 34.70 -26.78 -12.99
C ASP A 3 34.56 -25.42 -12.30
N GLU A 4 35.57 -24.56 -12.43
CA GLU A 4 35.58 -23.20 -11.89
C GLU A 4 34.61 -22.30 -12.66
N LEU A 5 34.55 -22.44 -13.99
CA LEU A 5 33.58 -21.76 -14.83
C LEU A 5 32.15 -22.20 -14.50
N LEU A 6 31.94 -23.51 -14.30
CA LEU A 6 30.64 -24.07 -13.93
C LEU A 6 30.17 -23.53 -12.56
N GLN A 7 31.08 -23.40 -11.60
CA GLN A 7 30.78 -22.84 -10.29
C GLN A 7 30.41 -21.35 -10.38
N ALA A 8 31.18 -20.55 -11.14
CA ALA A 8 30.92 -19.13 -11.33
C ALA A 8 29.55 -18.86 -11.99
N VAL A 9 29.12 -19.72 -12.93
CA VAL A 9 27.79 -19.60 -13.56
C VAL A 9 26.67 -19.88 -12.55
N LYS A 10 26.82 -20.89 -11.68
CA LYS A 10 25.84 -21.19 -10.63
C LYS A 10 25.74 -20.07 -9.60
N ASP A 11 26.87 -19.49 -9.21
CA ASP A 11 26.92 -18.38 -8.24
C ASP A 11 26.28 -17.12 -8.82
N LEU A 12 26.50 -16.84 -10.12
CA LEU A 12 25.82 -15.75 -10.83
C LEU A 12 24.30 -15.96 -10.88
N GLU A 13 23.85 -17.18 -11.19
CA GLU A 13 22.43 -17.51 -11.25
C GLU A 13 21.76 -17.40 -9.87
N SER A 14 22.45 -17.85 -8.82
CA SER A 14 22.01 -17.69 -7.43
C SER A 14 21.91 -16.20 -7.04
N ALA A 15 22.95 -15.41 -7.31
CA ALA A 15 22.96 -13.98 -7.01
C ALA A 15 21.83 -13.24 -7.74
N ARG A 16 21.53 -13.60 -9.00
CA ARG A 16 20.40 -13.06 -9.77
C ARG A 16 19.04 -13.37 -9.13
N ALA A 17 18.90 -14.49 -8.43
CA ALA A 17 17.68 -14.84 -7.71
C ALA A 17 17.60 -14.20 -6.31
N GLU A 18 18.74 -13.98 -5.65
CA GLU A 18 18.78 -13.40 -4.30
C GLU A 18 18.59 -11.88 -4.29
N LEU A 19 19.15 -11.15 -5.25
CA LEU A 19 19.03 -9.68 -5.31
C LEU A 19 17.57 -9.19 -5.36
N PRO A 20 16.67 -9.74 -6.20
CA PRO A 20 15.26 -9.37 -6.19
C PRO A 20 14.57 -9.69 -4.85
N ARG A 21 14.90 -10.83 -4.23
CA ARG A 21 14.31 -11.22 -2.93
C ARG A 21 14.66 -10.20 -1.85
N GLN A 22 15.92 -9.77 -1.80
CA GLN A 22 16.36 -8.74 -0.86
C GLN A 22 15.64 -7.40 -1.13
N SER A 23 15.53 -7.00 -2.41
CA SER A 23 14.82 -5.76 -2.78
C SER A 23 13.34 -5.76 -2.37
N VAL A 24 12.65 -6.91 -2.49
CA VAL A 24 11.24 -7.05 -2.07
C VAL A 24 11.10 -6.96 -0.55
N VAL A 25 12.03 -7.55 0.21
CA VAL A 25 12.03 -7.44 1.67
C VAL A 25 12.23 -5.99 2.09
N GLN A 26 13.24 -5.30 1.53
CA GLN A 26 13.50 -3.88 1.80
C GLN A 26 12.30 -3.00 1.43
N TYR A 27 11.67 -3.24 0.29
CA TYR A 27 10.46 -2.53 -0.12
C TYR A 27 9.30 -2.73 0.87
N LYS A 28 9.05 -3.96 1.32
CA LYS A 28 8.01 -4.25 2.32
C LYS A 28 8.30 -3.61 3.69
N GLU A 29 9.56 -3.45 4.03
CA GLU A 29 9.98 -2.82 5.28
C GLU A 29 9.92 -1.28 5.22
N SER A 30 9.96 -0.71 4.00
CA SER A 30 9.91 0.73 3.77
C SER A 30 8.69 1.42 4.40
N LEU A 31 8.88 2.68 4.79
CA LEU A 31 7.81 3.51 5.36
C LEU A 31 6.65 3.67 4.38
N SER A 32 6.95 3.95 3.11
CA SER A 32 5.95 4.19 2.06
C SER A 32 5.04 2.98 1.84
N PHE A 33 5.58 1.76 1.88
CA PHE A 33 4.76 0.55 1.79
C PHE A 33 3.82 0.40 2.99
N LYS A 34 4.33 0.60 4.22
CA LYS A 34 3.51 0.54 5.44
C LYS A 34 2.43 1.61 5.47
N GLU A 35 2.73 2.82 5.02
CA GLU A 35 1.74 3.90 4.87
C GLU A 35 0.71 3.59 3.78
N GLY A 36 1.14 3.01 2.66
CA GLY A 36 0.27 2.50 1.61
C GLY A 36 -0.73 1.47 2.15
N LEU A 37 -0.28 0.52 2.99
CA LEU A 37 -1.16 -0.45 3.65
C LEU A 37 -2.20 0.21 4.57
N LYS A 38 -1.81 1.23 5.34
CA LYS A 38 -2.75 1.99 6.17
C LYS A 38 -3.82 2.68 5.32
N ARG A 39 -3.42 3.31 4.21
CA ARG A 39 -4.36 3.94 3.26
C ARG A 39 -5.31 2.92 2.64
N MET A 40 -4.80 1.78 2.18
CA MET A 40 -5.62 0.70 1.62
C MET A 40 -6.60 0.13 2.64
N GLY A 41 -6.15 -0.08 3.88
CA GLY A 41 -7.01 -0.53 4.99
C GLY A 41 -8.16 0.43 5.24
N ARG A 42 -7.89 1.75 5.24
CA ARG A 42 -8.92 2.78 5.41
C ARG A 42 -9.98 2.74 4.31
N VAL A 43 -9.55 2.70 3.04
CA VAL A 43 -10.47 2.68 1.88
C VAL A 43 -11.36 1.44 1.89
N THR A 44 -10.77 0.27 2.17
CA THR A 44 -11.53 -0.99 2.21
C THR A 44 -12.52 -1.03 3.37
N TYR A 45 -12.11 -0.54 4.54
CA TYR A 45 -12.99 -0.39 5.70
C TYR A 45 -14.16 0.56 5.41
N GLU A 46 -13.89 1.76 4.91
CA GLU A 46 -14.90 2.76 4.58
C GLU A 46 -15.92 2.24 3.56
N TYR A 47 -15.45 1.58 2.50
CA TYR A 47 -16.33 0.98 1.51
C TYR A 47 -17.21 -0.12 2.13
N GLY A 48 -16.62 -1.02 2.91
CA GLY A 48 -17.35 -2.08 3.61
C GLY A 48 -18.40 -1.51 4.57
N TYR A 49 -18.04 -0.48 5.33
CA TYR A 49 -18.93 0.22 6.25
C TYR A 49 -20.11 0.85 5.51
N ARG A 50 -19.89 1.60 4.42
CA ARG A 50 -20.97 2.19 3.61
C ARG A 50 -21.95 1.13 3.10
N VAL A 51 -21.43 0.00 2.61
CA VAL A 51 -22.28 -1.11 2.13
C VAL A 51 -23.07 -1.74 3.27
N ALA A 52 -22.44 -1.99 4.42
CA ALA A 52 -23.09 -2.56 5.60
C ALA A 52 -24.17 -1.61 6.15
N LEU A 53 -23.87 -0.32 6.22
CA LEU A 53 -24.77 0.73 6.69
C LEU A 53 -26.01 0.86 5.79
N ALA A 54 -25.84 0.88 4.46
CA ALA A 54 -26.95 0.90 3.52
C ALA A 54 -27.87 -0.33 3.69
N ARG A 55 -27.28 -1.52 3.86
CA ARG A 55 -28.02 -2.75 4.13
C ARG A 55 -28.74 -2.73 5.46
N PHE A 56 -28.11 -2.17 6.49
CA PHE A 56 -28.70 -2.02 7.81
C PHE A 56 -29.92 -1.11 7.77
N HIS A 57 -29.80 0.08 7.17
CA HIS A 57 -30.93 1.00 7.02
C HIS A 57 -32.08 0.43 6.20
N ALA A 58 -31.78 -0.36 5.15
CA ALA A 58 -32.82 -1.04 4.39
C ALA A 58 -33.65 -2.03 5.23
N ARG A 59 -33.04 -2.66 6.25
CA ARG A 59 -33.73 -3.61 7.14
C ARG A 59 -34.31 -2.95 8.39
N HIS A 60 -33.69 -1.86 8.85
CA HIS A 60 -34.04 -1.18 10.09
C HIS A 60 -34.10 0.35 9.87
N PRO A 61 -35.16 0.85 9.20
CA PRO A 61 -35.24 2.26 8.78
C PRO A 61 -35.21 3.27 9.94
N ASN A 62 -35.69 2.86 11.11
CA ASN A 62 -35.80 3.73 12.29
C ASN A 62 -34.66 3.57 13.30
N ALA A 63 -33.71 2.66 13.02
CA ALA A 63 -32.58 2.42 13.92
C ALA A 63 -31.46 3.44 13.62
N LYS A 64 -30.98 4.10 14.67
CA LYS A 64 -29.82 5.02 14.59
C LYS A 64 -28.54 4.22 14.75
N VAL A 65 -27.57 4.49 13.89
CA VAL A 65 -26.19 4.00 14.01
C VAL A 65 -25.35 5.17 14.52
N GLU A 66 -24.52 4.92 15.53
CA GLU A 66 -23.55 5.92 16.01
C GLU A 66 -22.51 6.20 14.92
N GLU A 67 -22.17 7.47 14.74
CA GLU A 67 -21.20 7.89 13.74
C GLU A 67 -19.82 7.35 14.10
N ASP A 68 -19.20 6.63 13.16
CA ASP A 68 -17.85 6.13 13.34
C ASP A 68 -16.83 7.24 13.03
N LEU A 69 -15.84 7.41 13.91
CA LEU A 69 -14.76 8.39 13.80
C LEU A 69 -13.86 8.16 12.56
N PHE A 70 -13.94 6.98 11.95
CA PHE A 70 -13.23 6.66 10.71
C PHE A 70 -14.07 6.88 9.45
N THR A 71 -15.34 7.26 9.58
CA THR A 71 -16.14 7.68 8.43
C THR A 71 -15.64 9.05 7.98
N ILE A 72 -15.07 9.14 6.76
CA ILE A 72 -14.75 10.41 6.11
C ILE A 72 -15.96 11.34 6.25
N HIS A 73 -15.78 12.42 7.01
CA HIS A 73 -16.79 13.46 7.16
C HIS A 73 -17.13 14.01 5.77
N LEU A 74 -18.37 14.40 5.52
CA LEU A 74 -18.74 14.96 4.21
C LEU A 74 -17.85 16.17 3.87
N GLU A 75 -17.41 16.88 4.90
CA GLU A 75 -16.42 17.95 4.91
C GLU A 75 -15.05 17.54 4.33
N ASP A 76 -14.58 16.32 4.58
CA ASP A 76 -13.32 15.82 4.03
C ASP A 76 -13.40 15.55 2.52
N ASN A 77 -14.60 15.33 1.97
CA ASN A 77 -14.81 15.24 0.51
C ASN A 77 -14.80 16.62 -0.17
N LEU A 78 -14.87 17.71 0.61
CA LEU A 78 -14.72 19.08 0.12
C LEU A 78 -13.25 19.52 0.09
N VAL A 79 -12.34 18.73 0.67
CA VAL A 79 -10.90 18.96 0.56
C VAL A 79 -10.47 18.58 -0.85
N PRO A 80 -10.00 19.53 -1.68
CA PRO A 80 -9.56 19.22 -3.03
C PRO A 80 -8.37 18.27 -2.97
N MET A 81 -8.57 17.02 -3.40
CA MET A 81 -7.48 16.06 -3.56
C MET A 81 -6.69 16.43 -4.81
N GLU A 82 -5.42 16.80 -4.62
CA GLU A 82 -4.52 17.19 -5.71
C GLU A 82 -4.39 16.04 -6.71
N ARG A 83 -4.82 16.25 -7.95
CA ARG A 83 -4.89 15.18 -8.98
C ARG A 83 -3.50 14.73 -9.45
N GLN A 84 -2.46 15.49 -9.13
CA GLN A 84 -1.08 15.25 -9.52
C GLN A 84 -0.18 15.68 -8.38
N GLN A 85 0.50 14.72 -7.75
CA GLN A 85 1.62 15.00 -6.88
C GLN A 85 2.87 14.61 -7.64
N ALA A 86 3.72 15.59 -7.96
CA ALA A 86 5.01 15.31 -8.56
C ALA A 86 5.85 14.53 -7.55
N PHE A 87 6.22 13.31 -7.90
CA PHE A 87 7.22 12.57 -7.13
C PHE A 87 8.58 13.22 -7.42
N ASP A 88 9.35 13.47 -6.36
CA ASP A 88 10.71 13.93 -6.50
C ASP A 88 11.60 12.75 -6.89
N ASP A 89 11.74 12.54 -8.20
CA ASP A 89 12.61 11.51 -8.79
C ASP A 89 14.09 11.94 -8.80
N SER A 90 14.46 12.97 -8.03
CA SER A 90 15.85 13.42 -7.92
C SER A 90 16.73 12.31 -7.35
N VAL A 91 17.81 12.00 -8.07
CA VAL A 91 18.86 11.09 -7.59
C VAL A 91 19.55 11.78 -6.39
N PRO A 92 19.64 11.13 -5.21
CA PRO A 92 20.38 11.68 -4.08
C PRO A 92 21.84 11.95 -4.47
N PRO A 93 22.48 13.03 -3.99
CA PRO A 93 23.87 13.32 -4.29
C PRO A 93 24.78 12.18 -3.78
N GLU A 94 25.79 11.81 -4.58
CA GLU A 94 26.82 10.86 -4.17
C GLU A 94 27.69 11.43 -3.02
N PRO A 95 28.14 10.58 -2.08
CA PRO A 95 29.02 10.97 -0.98
C PRO A 95 30.46 11.30 -1.40
#